data_AF-A0A9W9YU44-F1
#
_entry.id   AF-A0A9W9YU44-F1
#
_cell.length_a   1.000
_cell.length_b   1.000
_cell.length_c   1.000
_cell.angle_alpha   90.00
_cell.angle_beta   90.00
_cell.angle_gamma   90.00
#
_symmetry.space_group_name_H-M   'P 1'
#
loop_
_entity.id
_entity.type
_entity.pdbx_description
1 polymer ?
#
loop_
_entity_poly.entity_id
_entity_poly.type
_entity_poly.pdbx_seq_one_letter_code
_entity_poly.pdbx_strand_id
1 'polypeptide(L)'
;MAAAVEGTPRRVRALLSSFLHTSGKEDESRGLEQDDPALESFCRSLPRSKEAFWNRVETFSPFTWFAKPHALSPLHCSQYGWENSEVDILQCVSCKACLDATISTTWDSDIYSKTCEQLKEALVSGHSKLCPWPDNPCPESFVKLPLYSYSQWLEDYRARWRSIITLVDDIPLVDEQAVKDM
;
A
#
# COMPACT_ATOMS: atom_id res chain seq x y z
N MET A 1 18.58 -11.50 17.10
CA MET A 1 18.40 -10.12 16.63
C MET A 1 18.65 -10.10 15.14
N ALA A 2 17.59 -10.23 14.34
CA ALA A 2 17.67 -10.15 12.89
C ALA A 2 17.04 -8.82 12.48
N ALA A 3 17.85 -7.91 11.95
CA ALA A 3 17.36 -6.65 11.39
C ALA A 3 16.64 -6.99 10.08
N ALA A 4 15.31 -6.79 10.06
CA ALA A 4 14.53 -6.88 8.85
C ALA A 4 14.89 -5.66 7.97
N VAL A 5 15.41 -5.92 6.76
CA VAL A 5 15.50 -4.88 5.73
C VAL A 5 14.09 -4.62 5.23
N GLU A 6 13.44 -3.61 5.80
CA GLU A 6 12.16 -3.07 5.35
C GLU A 6 12.34 -2.34 4.00
N GLY A 7 12.34 -3.11 2.91
CA GLY A 7 12.25 -2.58 1.56
C GLY A 7 10.80 -2.34 1.16
N THR A 8 10.21 -1.20 1.51
CA THR A 8 8.96 -0.75 0.88
C THR A 8 9.21 -0.43 -0.60
N PRO A 9 8.22 -0.62 -1.51
CA PRO A 9 8.34 -0.25 -2.93
C PRO A 9 8.80 1.21 -3.14
N ARG A 10 8.39 2.11 -2.23
CA ARG A 10 8.85 3.50 -2.17
C ARG A 10 10.35 3.64 -1.87
N ARG A 11 10.90 2.83 -0.95
CA ARG A 11 12.34 2.78 -0.67
C ARG A 11 13.14 2.23 -1.85
N VAL A 12 12.63 1.17 -2.50
CA VAL A 12 13.24 0.64 -3.72
C VAL A 12 13.23 1.69 -4.83
N ARG A 13 12.11 2.40 -5.03
CA ARG A 13 12.02 3.49 -5.99
C ARG A 13 12.98 4.64 -5.66
N ALA A 14 13.08 5.04 -4.39
CA ALA A 14 13.98 6.09 -3.93
C ALA A 14 15.46 5.70 -4.12
N LEU A 15 15.82 4.45 -3.79
CA LEU A 15 17.16 3.91 -4.02
C LEU A 15 17.47 3.87 -5.51
N LEU A 16 16.60 3.29 -6.34
CA LEU A 16 16.77 3.26 -7.79
C LEU A 16 16.91 4.67 -8.39
N SER A 17 16.08 5.62 -7.96
CA SER A 17 16.24 7.02 -8.40
C SER A 17 17.58 7.60 -7.96
N SER A 18 18.06 7.31 -6.74
CA SER A 18 19.35 7.82 -6.28
C SER A 18 20.54 7.30 -7.10
N PHE A 19 20.45 6.08 -7.64
CA PHE A 19 21.47 5.50 -8.52
C PHE A 19 21.44 6.08 -9.93
N LEU A 20 20.27 6.51 -10.42
CA LEU A 20 20.13 7.10 -11.76
C LEU A 20 20.65 8.55 -11.84
N HIS A 21 20.83 9.25 -10.72
CA HIS A 21 21.35 10.63 -10.72
C HIS A 21 22.89 10.71 -10.67
N THR A 22 23.60 9.57 -10.62
CA THR A 22 25.07 9.55 -10.60
C THR A 22 25.67 9.47 -12.00
N SER A 23 25.19 10.28 -12.94
CA SER A 23 25.92 10.53 -14.19
C SER A 23 25.56 11.89 -14.78
N GLY A 24 26.38 12.90 -14.50
CA GLY A 24 26.61 14.02 -15.43
C GLY A 24 25.78 15.30 -15.25
N LYS A 25 26.44 16.29 -14.60
CA LYS A 25 26.29 17.75 -14.70
C LYS A 25 25.06 18.43 -14.10
N GLU A 26 25.39 19.25 -13.10
CA GLU A 26 24.63 20.30 -12.44
C GLU A 26 23.74 21.11 -13.41
N ASP A 27 22.44 21.17 -13.13
CA ASP A 27 21.64 22.36 -13.40
C ASP A 27 20.73 22.65 -12.20
N GLU A 28 20.68 23.92 -11.87
CA GLU A 28 20.29 24.49 -10.60
C GLU A 28 18.77 24.72 -10.58
N SER A 29 18.03 23.83 -9.94
CA SER A 29 16.69 24.16 -9.43
C SER A 29 16.40 23.33 -8.18
N ARG A 30 16.98 23.79 -7.07
CA ARG A 30 16.61 23.38 -5.71
C ARG A 30 15.15 23.76 -5.43
N GLY A 31 14.22 22.88 -5.80
CA GLY A 31 12.90 22.83 -5.19
C GLY A 31 13.03 22.12 -3.86
N LEU A 32 12.97 22.88 -2.77
CA LEU A 32 12.80 22.35 -1.42
C LEU A 32 11.43 21.63 -1.36
N GLU A 33 11.40 20.32 -1.54
CA GLU A 33 10.27 19.52 -1.06
C GLU A 33 10.38 19.49 0.46
N GLN A 34 9.85 20.55 1.08
CA GLN A 34 9.48 20.47 2.49
C GLN A 34 8.33 19.47 2.57
N ASP A 35 8.59 18.31 3.17
CA ASP A 35 7.57 17.35 3.62
C ASP A 35 6.60 18.09 4.55
N ASP A 36 5.54 18.68 3.99
CA ASP A 36 4.45 19.22 4.77
C ASP A 36 3.56 18.04 5.21
N PRO A 37 3.56 17.64 6.49
CA PRO A 37 2.80 16.49 6.96
C PRO A 37 1.28 16.66 6.73
N ALA A 38 0.80 17.90 6.58
CA ALA A 38 -0.60 18.15 6.23
C ALA A 38 -0.92 17.74 4.79
N LEU A 39 0.03 17.90 3.85
CA LEU A 39 -0.15 17.55 2.44
C LEU A 39 -0.10 16.02 2.25
N GLU A 40 0.83 15.33 2.90
CA GLU A 40 0.89 13.86 2.92
C GLU A 40 -0.39 13.24 3.53
N SER A 41 -0.90 13.82 4.62
CA SER A 41 -2.16 13.40 5.26
C SER A 41 -3.36 13.61 4.33
N PHE A 42 -3.42 14.72 3.61
CA PHE A 42 -4.47 14.99 2.63
C PHE A 42 -4.45 13.96 1.49
N CYS A 43 -3.27 13.65 0.95
CA CYS A 43 -3.09 12.68 -0.12
C CYS A 43 -3.63 11.29 0.26
N ARG A 44 -3.40 10.83 1.50
CA ARG A 44 -3.88 9.52 1.98
C ARG A 44 -5.39 9.43 2.17
N SER A 45 -6.07 10.56 2.31
CA SER A 45 -7.51 10.63 2.60
C SER A 45 -8.42 10.53 1.38
N LEU A 46 -7.86 10.56 0.16
CA LEU A 46 -8.62 10.60 -1.10
C LEU A 46 -9.17 9.21 -1.50
N PRO A 47 -10.50 8.98 -1.49
CA PRO A 47 -11.06 7.64 -1.76
C PRO A 47 -10.96 7.20 -3.22
N ARG A 48 -10.88 8.15 -4.16
CA ARG A 48 -10.75 7.83 -5.61
C ARG A 48 -9.31 7.81 -6.12
N SER A 49 -8.34 8.16 -5.28
CA SER A 49 -6.93 8.08 -5.67
C SER A 49 -6.41 6.66 -5.49
N LYS A 50 -6.01 6.03 -6.59
CA LYS A 50 -5.39 4.70 -6.57
C LYS A 50 -4.10 4.72 -5.76
N GLU A 51 -3.31 5.78 -5.88
CA GLU A 51 -2.10 5.98 -5.10
C GLU A 51 -2.41 6.06 -3.60
N ALA A 52 -3.38 6.89 -3.20
CA ALA A 52 -3.78 7.01 -1.80
C ALA A 52 -4.24 5.67 -1.20
N PHE A 53 -4.97 4.89 -1.99
CA PHE A 53 -5.37 3.53 -1.60
C PHE A 53 -4.16 2.64 -1.35
N TRP A 54 -3.20 2.58 -2.28
CA TRP A 54 -1.99 1.75 -2.09
C TRP A 54 -1.12 2.25 -0.95
N ASN A 55 -1.05 3.56 -0.71
CA ASN A 55 -0.32 4.11 0.44
C ASN A 55 -0.87 3.60 1.78
N ARG A 56 -2.19 3.40 1.88
CA ARG A 56 -2.81 2.76 3.06
C ARG A 56 -2.51 1.27 3.10
N VAL A 57 -2.61 0.56 1.97
CA VAL A 57 -2.31 -0.89 1.90
C VAL A 57 -0.86 -1.18 2.30
N GLU A 58 0.08 -0.29 1.95
CA GLU A 58 1.50 -0.41 2.28
C GLU A 58 1.80 -0.26 3.78
N THR A 59 0.85 0.22 4.59
CA THR A 59 1.04 0.28 6.06
C THR A 59 0.92 -1.09 6.74
N PHE A 60 0.37 -2.08 6.04
CA PHE A 60 0.18 -3.42 6.58
C PHE A 60 1.43 -4.26 6.40
N SER A 61 1.79 -4.99 7.46
CA SER A 61 2.92 -5.93 7.47
C SER A 61 2.51 -7.27 8.07
N PRO A 62 3.10 -8.40 7.65
CA PRO A 62 2.89 -9.69 8.31
C PRO A 62 3.18 -9.70 9.81
N PHE A 63 3.98 -8.75 10.31
CA PHE A 63 4.32 -8.63 11.73
C PHE A 63 3.27 -7.87 12.56
N THR A 64 2.47 -7.01 11.93
CA THR A 64 1.49 -6.14 12.59
C THR A 64 0.05 -6.46 12.23
N TRP A 65 -0.16 -7.25 11.16
CA TRP A 65 -1.50 -7.63 10.67
C TRP A 65 -1.54 -9.11 10.27
N PHE A 66 -1.26 -9.98 11.24
CA PHE A 66 -1.07 -11.41 11.00
C PHE A 66 -2.39 -12.19 11.01
N ALA A 67 -2.47 -13.22 10.15
CA ALA A 67 -3.54 -14.23 10.13
C ALA A 67 -4.99 -13.71 10.17
N LYS A 68 -5.24 -12.51 9.60
CA LYS A 68 -6.59 -11.96 9.51
C LYS A 68 -7.41 -12.66 8.42
N PRO A 69 -8.73 -12.85 8.65
CA PRO A 69 -9.61 -13.41 7.63
C PRO A 69 -9.67 -12.50 6.39
N HIS A 70 -10.09 -13.06 5.26
CA HIS A 70 -10.16 -12.32 3.98
C HIS A 70 -10.98 -11.01 4.07
N ALA A 71 -12.06 -11.00 4.86
CA ALA A 71 -12.88 -9.81 5.08
C ALA A 71 -12.14 -8.66 5.80
N LEU A 72 -11.02 -8.96 6.45
CA LEU A 72 -10.12 -8.02 7.12
C LEU A 72 -8.75 -7.98 6.41
N SER A 73 -8.71 -8.33 5.12
CA SER A 73 -7.46 -8.20 4.35
C SER A 73 -7.04 -6.73 4.27
N PRO A 74 -5.74 -6.42 4.12
CA PRO A 74 -5.26 -5.05 3.95
C PRO A 74 -6.03 -4.25 2.90
N LEU A 75 -6.41 -4.89 1.80
CA LEU A 75 -7.22 -4.29 0.73
C LEU A 75 -8.61 -3.86 1.23
N HIS A 76 -9.33 -4.73 1.94
CA HIS A 76 -10.65 -4.39 2.49
C HIS A 76 -10.56 -3.33 3.58
N CYS A 77 -9.57 -3.39 4.47
CA CYS A 77 -9.36 -2.35 5.47
C CYS A 77 -9.08 -1.00 4.79
N SER A 78 -8.12 -0.95 3.86
CA SER A 78 -7.79 0.28 3.13
C SER A 78 -8.94 0.81 2.27
N GLN A 79 -9.87 -0.04 1.83
CA GLN A 79 -11.06 0.38 1.09
C GLN A 79 -11.93 1.35 1.90
N TYR A 80 -12.01 1.16 3.22
CA TYR A 80 -12.76 2.03 4.14
C TYR A 80 -11.87 3.05 4.87
N GLY A 81 -10.71 3.38 4.30
CA GLY A 81 -9.87 4.45 4.84
C GLY A 81 -9.04 4.08 6.06
N TRP A 82 -8.89 2.79 6.34
CA TRP A 82 -8.06 2.30 7.43
C TRP A 82 -6.61 2.11 6.97
N GLU A 83 -5.67 2.54 7.81
CA GLU A 83 -4.27 2.18 7.76
C GLU A 83 -3.90 1.40 9.03
N ASN A 84 -2.90 0.51 8.94
CA ASN A 84 -2.41 -0.23 10.07
C ASN A 84 -1.39 0.63 10.83
N SER A 85 -1.74 1.01 12.06
CA SER A 85 -0.91 1.90 12.88
C SER A 85 -0.06 1.14 13.90
N GLU A 86 -0.57 0.02 14.44
CA GLU A 86 0.09 -0.81 15.44
C GLU A 86 -0.29 -2.29 15.25
N VAL A 87 0.20 -3.19 16.10
CA VAL A 87 -0.18 -4.61 16.03
C VAL A 87 -1.69 -4.75 16.21
N ASP A 88 -2.37 -5.28 15.20
CA ASP A 88 -3.82 -5.48 15.17
C ASP A 88 -4.67 -4.20 15.33
N ILE A 89 -4.07 -3.01 15.27
CA ILE A 89 -4.78 -1.74 15.35
C ILE A 89 -4.86 -1.07 13.98
N LEU A 90 -6.08 -0.67 13.62
CA LEU A 90 -6.34 0.20 12.48
C LEU A 90 -6.58 1.63 12.95
N GLN A 91 -6.10 2.61 12.19
CA GLN A 91 -6.44 4.02 12.36
C GLN A 91 -7.06 4.56 11.07
N CYS A 92 -8.12 5.34 11.20
CA CYS A 92 -8.72 6.00 10.04
C CYS A 92 -7.87 7.21 9.62
N VAL A 93 -7.50 7.27 8.34
CA VAL A 93 -6.67 8.36 7.81
C VAL A 93 -7.31 9.75 7.97
N SER A 94 -8.64 9.83 7.97
CA SER A 94 -9.40 11.09 8.03
C SER A 94 -9.85 11.45 9.44
N CYS A 95 -10.60 10.57 10.11
CA CYS A 95 -11.21 10.89 11.41
C CYS A 95 -10.37 10.47 12.62
N LYS A 96 -9.23 9.81 12.40
CA LYS A 96 -8.30 9.30 13.42
C LYS A 96 -8.92 8.37 14.46
N ALA A 97 -10.12 7.83 14.19
CA ALA A 97 -10.70 6.76 14.99
C ALA A 97 -9.79 5.54 14.90
N CYS A 98 -9.70 4.78 15.99
CA CYS A 98 -8.93 3.54 16.04
C CYS A 98 -9.89 2.36 16.19
N LEU A 99 -9.56 1.24 15.52
CA LEU A 99 -10.27 -0.03 15.63
C LEU A 99 -9.28 -1.11 16.04
N ASP A 100 -9.55 -1.76 17.17
CA ASP A 100 -8.82 -2.95 17.63
C ASP A 100 -9.40 -4.17 16.93
N ALA A 101 -8.59 -4.83 16.12
CA ALA A 101 -8.93 -6.03 15.38
C ALA A 101 -8.25 -7.28 15.94
N THR A 102 -7.85 -7.26 17.21
CA THR A 102 -7.33 -8.44 17.89
C THR A 102 -8.40 -9.53 17.90
N ILE A 103 -8.11 -10.68 17.28
CA ILE A 103 -9.02 -11.82 17.24
C ILE A 103 -8.46 -12.88 18.17
N SER A 104 -9.25 -13.27 19.17
CA SER A 104 -8.89 -14.38 20.04
C SER A 104 -8.86 -15.68 19.24
N THR A 105 -7.78 -16.44 19.39
CA THR A 105 -7.59 -17.77 18.77
C THR A 105 -8.20 -18.90 19.61
N THR A 106 -9.16 -18.60 20.49
CA THR A 106 -9.91 -19.64 21.19
C THR A 106 -10.57 -20.56 20.16
N TRP A 107 -10.51 -21.88 20.39
CA TRP A 107 -10.97 -22.93 19.47
C TRP A 107 -12.49 -22.96 19.22
N ASP A 108 -13.24 -21.98 19.72
CA ASP A 108 -14.66 -21.84 19.47
C ASP A 108 -14.90 -21.15 18.12
N SER A 109 -15.28 -21.96 17.13
CA SER A 109 -15.52 -21.50 15.77
C SER A 109 -16.68 -20.49 15.69
N ASP A 110 -17.67 -20.56 16.57
CA ASP A 110 -18.84 -19.68 16.56
C ASP A 110 -18.45 -18.29 17.07
N ILE A 111 -17.64 -18.25 18.14
CA ILE A 111 -17.08 -16.99 18.66
C ILE A 111 -16.16 -16.35 17.62
N TYR A 112 -15.29 -17.14 16.99
CA TYR A 112 -14.40 -16.64 15.94
C TYR A 112 -15.20 -16.03 14.78
N SER A 113 -16.19 -16.75 14.25
CA SER A 113 -17.00 -16.27 13.12
C SER A 113 -17.75 -14.98 13.48
N LYS A 114 -18.39 -14.96 14.66
CA LYS A 114 -19.11 -13.77 15.14
C LYS A 114 -18.20 -12.56 15.30
N THR A 115 -16.98 -12.77 15.82
CA THR A 115 -15.99 -11.70 15.96
C THR A 115 -15.55 -11.17 14.60
N CYS A 116 -15.35 -12.05 13.61
CA CYS A 116 -15.01 -11.65 12.25
C CYS A 116 -16.12 -10.82 11.59
N GLU A 117 -17.39 -11.19 11.80
CA GLU A 117 -18.54 -10.42 11.31
C GLU A 117 -18.63 -9.04 11.97
N GLN A 118 -18.48 -8.98 13.29
CA GLN A 118 -18.48 -7.71 14.03
C GLN A 118 -17.36 -6.78 13.58
N LEU A 119 -16.14 -7.30 13.37
CA LEU A 119 -15.02 -6.51 12.87
C LEU A 119 -15.24 -6.05 11.43
N LYS A 120 -15.83 -6.90 10.58
CA LYS A 120 -16.19 -6.51 9.21
C LYS A 120 -17.21 -5.36 9.20
N GLU A 121 -18.22 -5.42 10.06
CA GLU A 121 -19.17 -4.30 10.23
C GLU A 121 -18.47 -3.05 10.77
N ALA A 122 -17.56 -3.22 11.73
CA ALA A 122 -16.79 -2.14 12.31
C ALA A 122 -15.83 -1.45 11.31
N LEU A 123 -15.39 -2.12 10.24
CA LEU A 123 -14.69 -1.43 9.15
C LEU A 123 -15.54 -0.31 8.52
N VAL A 124 -16.87 -0.42 8.54
CA VAL A 124 -17.78 0.58 7.98
C VAL A 124 -18.28 1.52 9.07
N SER A 125 -18.65 1.00 10.25
CA SER A 125 -19.29 1.79 11.30
C SER A 125 -18.34 2.35 12.36
N GLY A 126 -17.10 1.86 12.43
CA GLY A 126 -16.11 2.21 13.46
C GLY A 126 -15.53 3.61 13.36
N HIS A 127 -16.04 4.44 12.46
CA HIS A 127 -15.59 5.81 12.27
C HIS A 127 -16.35 6.81 13.15
N SER A 128 -15.77 8.00 13.32
CA SER A 128 -16.46 9.15 13.92
C SER A 128 -17.66 9.60 13.08
N LYS A 129 -18.67 10.19 13.71
CA LYS A 129 -19.98 10.55 13.10
C LYS A 129 -19.93 11.34 11.77
N LEU A 130 -18.88 12.11 11.53
CA LEU A 130 -18.72 12.97 10.34
C LEU A 130 -17.64 12.45 9.39
N CYS A 131 -17.18 11.23 9.57
CA CYS A 131 -16.22 10.62 8.69
C CYS A 131 -16.88 10.29 7.33
N PRO A 132 -16.25 10.60 6.19
CA PRO A 132 -16.84 10.34 4.88
C PRO A 132 -16.73 8.87 4.43
N TRP A 133 -15.85 8.07 5.05
CA TRP A 133 -15.53 6.71 4.60
C TRP A 133 -16.68 5.70 4.60
N PRO A 134 -17.64 5.72 5.55
CA PRO A 134 -18.80 4.82 5.50
C PRO A 134 -19.61 4.97 4.20
N ASP A 135 -19.78 6.22 3.74
CA ASP A 135 -20.61 6.56 2.56
C ASP A 135 -19.80 6.69 1.27
N ASN A 136 -18.48 6.83 1.37
CA ASN A 136 -17.58 7.06 0.24
C ASN A 136 -16.32 6.17 0.32
N PRO A 137 -16.46 4.84 0.32
CA PRO A 137 -15.32 3.93 0.28
C PRO A 137 -14.60 4.00 -1.07
N CYS A 138 -13.38 3.45 -1.11
CA CYS A 138 -12.68 3.26 -2.37
C CYS A 138 -13.48 2.37 -3.34
N PRO A 139 -13.35 2.59 -4.67
CA PRO A 139 -13.97 1.76 -5.68
C PRO A 139 -13.66 0.27 -5.49
N GLU A 140 -14.65 -0.59 -5.69
CA GLU A 140 -14.51 -2.05 -5.55
C GLU A 140 -13.45 -2.62 -6.52
N SER A 141 -13.19 -1.94 -7.64
CA SER A 141 -12.12 -2.31 -8.57
C SER A 141 -10.72 -2.24 -7.96
N PHE A 142 -10.52 -1.56 -6.84
CA PHE A 142 -9.22 -1.46 -6.16
C PHE A 142 -8.89 -2.70 -5.33
N VAL A 143 -9.91 -3.41 -4.83
CA VAL A 143 -9.74 -4.64 -4.03
C VAL A 143 -9.83 -5.91 -4.88
N LYS A 144 -10.12 -5.76 -6.18
CA LYS A 144 -10.22 -6.86 -7.14
C LYS A 144 -9.00 -6.90 -8.03
N LEU A 145 -8.65 -8.10 -8.49
CA LEU A 145 -7.69 -8.24 -9.57
C LEU A 145 -8.23 -7.56 -10.82
N PRO A 146 -7.46 -6.67 -11.46
CA PRO A 146 -7.88 -6.04 -12.70
C PRO A 146 -8.06 -7.12 -13.78
N LEU A 147 -9.29 -7.23 -14.29
CA LEU A 147 -9.58 -8.03 -15.47
C LEU A 147 -9.19 -7.22 -16.70
N TYR A 148 -8.00 -7.47 -17.23
CA TYR A 148 -7.53 -6.83 -18.44
C TYR A 148 -8.17 -7.47 -19.67
N SER A 149 -8.67 -6.64 -20.58
CA SER A 149 -8.83 -7.06 -21.97
C SER A 149 -7.46 -7.30 -22.61
N TYR A 150 -7.40 -8.14 -23.65
CA TYR A 150 -6.18 -8.38 -24.41
C TYR A 150 -5.52 -7.07 -24.89
N SER A 151 -6.32 -6.10 -25.34
CA SER A 151 -5.83 -4.80 -25.80
C SER A 151 -5.20 -3.98 -24.68
N GLN A 152 -5.83 -3.90 -23.51
CA GLN A 152 -5.27 -3.19 -22.36
C GLN A 152 -3.96 -3.82 -21.89
N TRP A 153 -3.91 -5.15 -21.83
CA TRP A 153 -2.69 -5.86 -21.45
C TRP A 153 -1.54 -5.60 -22.42
N LEU A 154 -1.83 -5.62 -23.73
CA LEU A 154 -0.84 -5.34 -24.77
C LEU A 154 -0.32 -3.90 -24.72
N GLU A 155 -1.20 -2.94 -24.45
CA GLU A 155 -0.84 -1.53 -24.33
C GLU A 155 0.04 -1.27 -23.10
N ASP A 156 -0.34 -1.79 -21.93
CA ASP A 156 0.46 -1.71 -20.71
C ASP A 156 1.81 -2.41 -20.87
N TYR A 157 1.85 -3.58 -21.52
CA TYR A 157 3.10 -4.27 -21.86
C TYR A 157 3.99 -3.39 -22.73
N ARG A 158 3.45 -2.80 -23.80
CA ARG A 158 4.21 -1.90 -24.69
C ARG A 158 4.71 -0.66 -23.96
N ALA A 159 3.93 -0.11 -23.04
CA ALA A 159 4.35 1.04 -22.23
C ALA A 159 5.54 0.68 -21.32
N ARG A 160 5.45 -0.43 -20.57
CA ARG A 160 6.57 -0.93 -19.75
C ARG A 160 7.81 -1.23 -20.59
N TRP A 161 7.63 -1.90 -21.73
CA TRP A 161 8.71 -2.21 -22.66
C TRP A 161 9.42 -0.94 -23.16
N ARG A 162 8.66 0.08 -23.60
CA ARG A 162 9.25 1.36 -24.02
C ARG A 162 10.01 2.04 -22.88
N SER A 163 9.48 2.01 -21.67
CA SER A 163 10.17 2.54 -20.50
C SER A 163 11.45 1.77 -20.15
N ILE A 164 11.54 0.47 -20.46
CA ILE A 164 12.77 -0.30 -20.28
C ILE A 164 13.79 0.07 -21.35
N ILE A 165 13.36 0.27 -22.60
CA ILE A 165 14.25 0.69 -23.68
C ILE A 165 14.93 2.02 -23.36
N THR A 166 14.22 2.97 -22.74
CA THR A 166 14.84 4.24 -22.34
C THR A 166 15.93 4.09 -21.29
N LEU A 167 16.00 2.94 -20.61
CA LEU A 167 17.00 2.63 -19.59
C LEU A 167 18.09 1.70 -20.11
N VAL A 168 18.12 1.35 -21.41
CA VAL A 168 18.98 0.26 -21.91
C VAL A 168 20.46 0.47 -21.62
N ASP A 169 20.92 1.72 -21.64
CA ASP A 169 22.31 2.09 -21.37
C ASP A 169 22.63 2.11 -19.86
N ASP A 170 21.60 2.20 -19.01
CA ASP A 170 21.71 2.25 -17.54
C ASP A 170 21.45 0.87 -16.88
N ILE A 171 21.00 -0.13 -17.65
CA ILE A 171 20.73 -1.47 -17.13
C ILE A 171 22.05 -2.23 -16.99
N PRO A 172 22.41 -2.68 -15.77
CA PRO A 172 23.65 -3.44 -15.56
C PRO A 172 23.59 -4.76 -16.32
N LEU A 173 24.73 -5.14 -16.90
CA LEU A 173 24.89 -6.45 -17.55
C LEU A 173 24.76 -7.55 -16.48
N VAL A 174 23.76 -8.40 -16.63
CA VAL A 174 23.62 -9.59 -15.78
C VAL A 174 24.35 -10.74 -16.48
N ASP A 175 25.56 -11.05 -16.02
CA ASP A 175 26.33 -12.19 -16.50
C ASP A 175 26.00 -13.48 -15.71
N GLU A 176 26.55 -14.61 -16.15
CA GLU A 176 26.34 -15.91 -15.47
C GLU A 176 26.79 -15.89 -14.00
N GLN A 177 27.74 -15.03 -13.65
CA GLN A 177 28.22 -14.94 -12.28
C GLN A 177 27.23 -14.16 -11.40
N ALA A 178 26.71 -13.04 -11.89
CA ALA A 178 25.66 -12.26 -11.24
C ALA A 178 24.39 -13.09 -10.98
N VAL A 179 24.03 -14.01 -11.90
CA VAL A 179 22.90 -14.93 -11.67
C VAL A 179 23.18 -15.95 -10.56
N LYS A 180 24.44 -16.40 -10.41
CA LYS A 180 24.83 -17.36 -9.35
C LYS A 180 24.92 -16.72 -7.96
N ASP A 181 25.14 -15.42 -7.90
CA ASP A 181 25.29 -14.66 -6.65
C ASP A 181 23.95 -14.12 -6.10
N MET A 182 22.84 -14.26 -6.84
CA MET A 182 21.45 -13.96 -6.41
C MET A 182 20.80 -15.11 -5.64
#